data_AF-A0A6N8FPS4-F1
#
_entry.id   AF-A0A6N8FPS4-F1
#
_cell.length_a   1.000
_cell.length_b   1.000
_cell.length_c   1.000
_cell.angle_alpha   90.00
_cell.angle_beta   90.00
_cell.angle_gamma   90.00
#
_symmetry.space_group_name_H-M   'P 1'
#
loop_
_entity.id
_entity.type
_entity.pdbx_description
1 polymer ?
#
loop_
_entity_poly.entity_id
_entity_poly.type
_entity_poly.pdbx_seq_one_letter_code
_entity_poly.pdbx_strand_id
1 'polypeptide(L)'
;MGDFLLVFFIFLLILLNVACYKLYKKGKIALFLVGIIILLVAPVLGFISGSLFYTTGGGQGAGFGGAFLGLLTVINGLIIILISVVRWIIISITSKQK
;
A
#
# COMPACT_ATOMS: atom_id res chain seq x y z
N MET A 1 12.54 15.19 13.83
CA MET A 1 11.91 15.53 12.53
C MET A 1 11.62 14.28 11.70
N GLY A 2 12.57 13.36 11.54
CA GLY A 2 12.35 12.08 10.82
C GLY A 2 11.21 11.22 11.38
N ASP A 3 11.05 11.14 12.70
CA ASP A 3 9.98 10.35 13.32
C ASP A 3 8.57 10.86 12.97
N PHE A 4 8.40 12.19 12.91
CA PHE A 4 7.14 12.81 12.48
C PHE A 4 6.82 12.48 11.02
N LEU A 5 7.82 12.50 10.15
CA LEU A 5 7.68 12.12 8.74
C LEU A 5 7.26 10.65 8.59
N LEU A 6 7.85 9.76 9.38
CA LEU A 6 7.53 8.34 9.38
C LEU A 6 6.08 8.10 9.81
N VAL A 7 5.67 8.70 10.93
CA VAL A 7 4.29 8.63 11.43
C VAL A 7 3.30 9.21 10.41
N PHE A 8 3.65 10.34 9.78
CA PHE A 8 2.83 10.94 8.73
C PHE A 8 2.62 10.00 7.54
N PHE A 9 3.68 9.34 7.07
CA PHE A 9 3.58 8.39 5.96
C PHE A 9 2.77 7.15 6.33
N ILE A 10 2.95 6.60 7.54
CA ILE A 10 2.12 5.50 8.03
C ILE A 10 0.64 5.92 8.05
N PHE A 11 0.35 7.11 8.56
CA PHE A 11 -1.02 7.65 8.58
C PHE A 11 -1.59 7.80 7.16
N LEU A 12 -0.78 8.25 6.20
CA LEU A 12 -1.15 8.39 4.80
C LEU A 12 -1.45 7.03 4.15
N LEU A 13 -0.66 5.99 4.45
CA LEU A 13 -0.91 4.62 4.03
C LEU A 13 -2.20 4.05 4.62
N ILE A 14 -2.48 4.33 5.90
CA ILE A 14 -3.75 3.94 6.54
C ILE A 14 -4.93 4.61 5.83
N LEU A 15 -4.85 5.91 5.57
CA LEU A 15 -5.89 6.65 4.84
C LEU A 15 -6.11 6.09 3.43
N LEU A 16 -5.01 5.77 2.72
CA LEU A 16 -5.08 5.16 1.40
C LEU A 16 -5.80 3.81 1.45
N ASN A 17 -5.46 2.95 2.41
CA ASN A 17 -6.14 1.67 2.63
C ASN A 17 -7.64 1.86 2.95
N VAL A 18 -8.00 2.82 3.80
CA VAL A 18 -9.41 3.13 4.12
C VAL A 18 -10.16 3.62 2.88
N ALA A 19 -9.56 4.48 2.07
CA ALA A 19 -10.16 4.97 0.82
C ALA A 19 -10.40 3.83 -0.17
N CYS A 20 -9.40 2.98 -0.35
CA CYS A 20 -9.47 1.77 -1.17
C CYS A 20 -10.56 0.81 -0.69
N TYR A 21 -10.65 0.55 0.61
CA TYR A 21 -11.71 -0.27 1.19
C TYR A 21 -13.10 0.31 0.97
N LYS A 22 -13.27 1.64 1.11
CA LYS A 22 -14.55 2.32 0.83
C LYS A 22 -14.96 2.18 -0.63
N LEU A 23 -14.01 2.31 -1.57
CA LEU A 23 -14.29 2.16 -3.01
C LEU A 23 -14.67 0.72 -3.36
N TYR A 24 -13.96 -0.24 -2.77
CA TYR A 24 -14.27 -1.66 -2.91
C TYR A 24 -15.66 -2.01 -2.33
N LYS A 25 -15.99 -1.54 -1.11
CA LYS A 25 -17.30 -1.77 -0.47
C LYS A 25 -18.46 -1.20 -1.29
N LYS A 26 -18.23 -0.10 -2.02
CA LYS A 26 -19.21 0.49 -2.95
C LYS A 26 -19.33 -0.26 -4.29
N GLY A 27 -18.59 -1.36 -4.47
CA GLY A 27 -18.58 -2.14 -5.72
C GLY A 27 -17.92 -1.41 -6.89
N LYS A 28 -17.26 -0.27 -6.66
CA LYS A 28 -16.72 0.57 -7.74
C LYS A 28 -15.41 0.03 -8.32
N ILE A 29 -14.63 -0.68 -7.51
CA ILE A 29 -13.30 -1.18 -7.89
C ILE A 29 -13.11 -2.58 -7.32
N ALA A 30 -12.57 -3.50 -8.11
CA ALA A 30 -12.19 -4.82 -7.64
C ALA A 30 -11.01 -4.74 -6.66
N LEU A 31 -11.06 -5.56 -5.61
CA LEU A 31 -10.04 -5.62 -4.56
C LEU A 31 -8.64 -5.94 -5.14
N PHE A 32 -8.61 -6.76 -6.20
CA PHE A 32 -7.38 -7.06 -6.95
C PHE A 32 -6.78 -5.82 -7.60
N LEU A 33 -7.63 -4.99 -8.25
CA LEU A 33 -7.21 -3.79 -8.95
C LEU A 33 -6.74 -2.69 -7.98
N VAL A 34 -7.34 -2.63 -6.79
CA VAL A 34 -6.84 -1.81 -5.67
C VAL A 34 -5.41 -2.19 -5.30
N GLY A 35 -5.10 -3.48 -5.16
CA GLY A 35 -3.76 -3.92 -4.82
C GLY A 35 -2.72 -3.58 -5.89
N ILE A 36 -3.10 -3.66 -7.18
CA ILE A 36 -2.27 -3.19 -8.30
C ILE A 36 -2.01 -1.69 -8.21
N ILE A 37 -3.04 -0.88 -7.94
CA ILE A 37 -2.87 0.58 -7.80
C ILE A 37 -1.87 0.88 -6.68
N ILE A 38 -1.97 0.20 -5.53
CA ILE A 38 -1.05 0.41 -4.41
C ILE A 38 0.39 0.02 -4.79
N LEU A 39 0.58 -1.07 -5.54
CA LEU A 39 1.90 -1.45 -6.06
C LEU A 39 2.49 -0.39 -7.00
N LEU A 40 1.67 0.19 -7.88
CA LEU A 40 2.12 1.24 -8.80
C LEU A 40 2.44 2.56 -8.08
N VAL A 41 1.74 2.84 -7.00
CA VAL A 41 1.97 4.02 -6.15
C VAL A 41 3.19 3.86 -5.25
N ALA A 42 3.60 2.61 -4.94
CA ALA A 42 4.69 2.34 -4.01
C ALA A 42 6.06 2.95 -4.41
N PRO A 43 6.54 2.86 -5.67
CA PRO A 43 7.76 3.55 -6.09
C PRO A 43 7.64 5.06 -5.91
N VAL A 44 6.49 5.65 -6.27
CA VAL A 44 6.25 7.09 -6.16
C VAL A 44 6.33 7.53 -4.69
N LEU A 45 5.68 6.80 -3.78
CA LEU A 45 5.76 7.09 -2.35
C LEU A 45 7.15 6.86 -1.77
N GLY A 46 7.89 5.85 -2.25
CA GLY A 46 9.27 5.59 -1.84
C GLY A 46 10.24 6.70 -2.27
N PHE A 47 10.07 7.25 -3.48
CA PHE A 47 10.86 8.40 -3.94
C PHE A 47 10.52 9.67 -3.17
N ILE A 48 9.22 9.96 -2.98
CA ILE A 48 8.79 11.14 -2.23
C ILE A 48 9.30 11.06 -0.79
N SER A 49 9.13 9.92 -0.12
CA SER A 49 9.63 9.76 1.25
C SER A 49 11.16 9.85 1.30
N GLY A 50 11.88 9.21 0.39
CA GLY A 50 13.35 9.28 0.34
C GLY A 50 13.86 10.71 0.18
N SER A 51 13.25 11.51 -0.71
CA SER A 51 13.61 12.93 -0.87
C SER A 51 13.32 13.77 0.38
N LEU A 52 12.23 13.48 1.09
CA LEU A 52 11.91 14.17 2.35
C LEU A 52 12.89 13.78 3.46
N PHE A 53 13.23 12.50 3.58
CA PHE A 53 14.22 12.03 4.55
C PHE A 53 15.63 12.55 4.26
N TYR A 54 15.96 12.82 2.99
CA TYR A 54 17.23 13.48 2.61
C TYR A 54 17.41 14.82 3.33
N THR A 55 16.35 15.62 3.38
CA THR A 55 16.40 16.95 4.02
C THR A 55 16.62 16.90 5.53
N THR A 56 16.29 15.77 6.17
CA THR A 56 16.35 15.62 7.65
C THR A 56 17.45 14.70 8.15
N GLY A 57 18.02 13.84 7.30
CA GLY A 57 18.97 12.79 7.68
C GLY A 57 20.06 12.49 6.63
N GLY A 58 20.18 13.35 5.61
CA GLY A 58 21.19 13.21 4.55
C GLY A 58 20.98 11.99 3.65
N GLY A 59 22.01 11.62 2.90
CA GLY A 59 21.95 10.55 1.90
C GLY A 59 21.59 9.17 2.47
N GLN A 60 22.09 8.81 3.65
CA GLN A 60 21.76 7.53 4.28
C GLN A 60 20.30 7.50 4.74
N GLY A 61 19.82 8.56 5.42
CA GLY A 61 18.42 8.65 5.84
C GLY A 61 17.45 8.61 4.65
N ALA A 62 17.80 9.26 3.55
CA ALA A 62 17.04 9.21 2.29
C ALA A 62 16.91 7.80 1.72
N GLY A 63 18.04 7.08 1.62
CA GLY A 63 18.08 5.73 1.08
C GLY A 63 17.28 4.75 1.93
N PHE A 64 17.54 4.71 3.24
CA PHE A 64 16.85 3.79 4.15
C PHE A 64 15.37 4.14 4.32
N GLY A 65 15.03 5.41 4.55
CA GLY A 65 13.65 5.84 4.74
C GLY A 65 12.80 5.64 3.49
N GLY A 66 13.35 5.97 2.32
CA GLY A 66 12.72 5.75 1.02
C GLY A 66 12.45 4.28 0.74
N ALA A 67 13.49 3.44 0.87
CA ALA A 67 13.38 2.00 0.64
C ALA A 67 12.41 1.33 1.62
N PHE A 68 12.50 1.66 2.92
CA PHE A 68 11.65 1.08 3.95
C PHE A 68 10.16 1.37 3.69
N LEU A 69 9.81 2.64 3.48
CA LEU A 69 8.42 3.04 3.22
C LEU A 69 7.91 2.55 1.86
N GLY A 70 8.78 2.56 0.84
CA GLY A 70 8.47 1.99 -0.48
C GLY A 70 8.15 0.50 -0.38
N LEU A 71 9.01 -0.29 0.27
CA LEU A 71 8.81 -1.73 0.47
C LEU A 71 7.58 -2.05 1.32
N LEU A 72 7.34 -1.31 2.40
CA LEU A 72 6.11 -1.46 3.19
C LEU A 72 4.86 -1.25 2.33
N THR A 73 4.89 -0.26 1.44
CA THR A 73 3.78 -0.01 0.51
C THR A 73 3.63 -1.15 -0.50
N VAL A 74 4.73 -1.68 -1.03
CA VAL A 74 4.72 -2.85 -1.94
C VAL A 74 4.10 -4.07 -1.24
N ILE A 75 4.58 -4.39 -0.03
CA ILE A 75 4.07 -5.52 0.75
C ILE A 75 2.57 -5.37 1.02
N ASN A 76 2.12 -4.15 1.35
CA ASN A 76 0.70 -3.88 1.54
C ASN A 76 -0.12 -4.14 0.26
N GLY A 77 0.36 -3.70 -0.91
CA GLY A 77 -0.27 -4.00 -2.20
C GLY A 77 -0.36 -5.51 -2.49
N LEU A 78 0.71 -6.26 -2.22
CA LEU A 78 0.75 -7.71 -2.38
C LEU A 78 -0.24 -8.43 -1.45
N ILE A 79 -0.32 -8.04 -0.17
CA ILE A 79 -1.27 -8.60 0.80
C ILE A 79 -2.70 -8.42 0.30
N ILE A 80 -3.03 -7.23 -0.22
CA ILE A 80 -4.36 -6.93 -0.76
C ILE A 80 -4.68 -7.81 -1.97
N ILE A 81 -3.71 -8.01 -2.88
CA ILE A 81 -3.87 -8.93 -4.01
C ILE A 81 -4.11 -10.36 -3.53
N LEU A 82 -3.32 -10.84 -2.57
CA LEU A 82 -3.48 -12.19 -2.00
C LEU A 82 -4.87 -12.38 -1.38
N ILE A 83 -5.34 -11.43 -0.57
CA ILE A 83 -6.69 -11.45 0.00
C ILE A 83 -7.75 -11.53 -1.10
N SER A 84 -7.55 -10.80 -2.20
CA SER A 84 -8.46 -10.81 -3.35
C SER A 84 -8.53 -12.17 -4.02
N VAL A 85 -7.38 -12.82 -4.22
CA VAL A 85 -7.28 -14.15 -4.83
C VAL A 85 -7.92 -15.20 -3.93
N VAL A 86 -7.58 -15.20 -2.62
CA VAL A 86 -8.16 -16.14 -1.64
C VAL A 86 -9.68 -16.00 -1.61
N ARG A 87 -10.20 -14.76 -1.58
CA ARG A 87 -11.64 -14.51 -1.62
C ARG A 87 -12.29 -15.03 -2.90
N TRP A 88 -11.64 -14.85 -4.04
CA TRP A 88 -12.14 -15.36 -5.32
C TRP A 88 -12.19 -16.89 -5.36
N ILE A 89 -11.17 -17.57 -4.82
CA ILE A 89 -11.12 -19.03 -4.70
C ILE A 89 -12.28 -19.53 -3.81
N ILE A 90 -12.47 -18.94 -2.63
CA ILE A 90 -13.53 -19.34 -1.69
C ILE A 90 -14.91 -19.22 -2.36
N ILE A 91 -15.19 -18.06 -2.99
CA ILE A 91 -16.47 -17.83 -3.68
C ILE A 91 -16.67 -18.84 -4.81
N SER A 92 -15.63 -19.13 -5.59
CA SER A 92 -15.70 -20.08 -6.70
C SER A 92 -16.02 -21.50 -6.22
N ILE A 93 -15.41 -21.95 -5.11
CA ILE A 93 -15.66 -23.27 -4.53
C ILE A 93 -17.09 -23.35 -3.98
N THR A 94 -17.54 -22.36 -3.21
CA THR A 94 -18.90 -22.35 -2.65
C THR A 94 -19.97 -22.28 -3.74
N SER A 95 -19.72 -21.56 -4.84
CA SER A 95 -20.67 -21.47 -5.96
C SER A 95 -20.87 -22.79 -6.71
N LYS A 96 -19.88 -23.69 -6.71
CA LYS A 96 -19.98 -25.01 -7.34
C LYS A 96 -20.72 -26.05 -6.50
N GLN A 97 -20.97 -25.77 -5.22
CA GLN A 97 -21.66 -26.67 -4.29
C GLN A 97 -23.18 -26.42 -4.21
N LYS A 98 -23.67 -25.38 -4.90
CA LYS A 98 -25.10 -25.06 -5.05
C LYS A 98 -25.58 -25.42 -6.45
#